data_AF-A0A6I5ZVS6-F1
#
_entry.id   AF-A0A6I5ZVS6-F1
#
_cell.length_a   1.000
_cell.length_b   1.000
_cell.length_c   1.000
_cell.angle_alpha   90.00
_cell.angle_beta   90.00
_cell.angle_gamma   90.00
#
_symmetry.space_group_name_H-M   'P 1'
#
loop_
_entity.id
_entity.type
_entity.pdbx_description
1 polymer ?
#
loop_
_entity_poly.entity_id
_entity_poly.type
_entity_poly.pdbx_seq_one_letter_code
_entity_poly.pdbx_strand_id
1 'polypeptide(L)'
;MRRRTRLTAVVVVAAMLATSVLAAVSMLLGGPAAVDIPDEGPWAVYVSGDASGAGACASDPAVVDAYTSLDAPSTRAAFVLAADAGRADVERVHACVTRAVPAGATVVVGTAPAAPGA
;
A
#
# COMPACT_ATOMS: atom_id res chain seq x y z
N MET A 1 42.65 18.49 -42.96
CA MET A 1 41.66 17.48 -42.52
C MET A 1 41.75 17.24 -40.99
N ARG A 2 41.16 18.11 -40.15
CA ARG A 2 41.17 17.96 -38.66
C ARG A 2 39.92 18.54 -37.99
N ARG A 3 38.73 18.39 -38.60
CA ARG A 3 37.46 18.91 -38.04
C ARG A 3 36.41 17.84 -37.72
N ARG A 4 36.60 16.58 -38.12
CA ARG A 4 35.58 15.53 -37.94
C ARG A 4 35.66 14.79 -36.61
N THR A 5 36.79 14.84 -35.91
CA THR A 5 37.04 14.03 -34.71
C THR A 5 36.44 14.60 -33.41
N ARG A 6 35.90 15.83 -33.42
CA ARG A 6 35.37 16.48 -32.21
C ARG A 6 33.87 16.27 -31.99
N LEU A 7 33.13 15.84 -33.00
CA LEU A 7 31.67 15.71 -32.91
C LEU A 7 31.22 14.40 -32.24
N THR A 8 32.03 13.34 -32.31
CA THR A 8 31.70 12.02 -31.71
C THR A 8 31.86 11.98 -30.20
N ALA A 9 32.71 12.85 -29.62
CA ALA A 9 32.94 12.86 -28.16
C ALA A 9 31.78 13.46 -27.36
N VAL A 10 30.94 14.30 -27.97
CA VAL A 10 29.86 15.01 -27.26
C VAL A 10 28.61 14.14 -27.10
N VAL A 11 28.37 13.19 -28.02
CA VAL A 11 27.15 12.37 -28.00
C VAL A 11 27.20 11.27 -26.93
N VAL A 12 28.38 10.77 -26.56
CA VAL A 12 28.51 9.68 -25.58
C VAL A 12 28.33 10.17 -24.14
N VAL A 13 28.65 11.43 -23.84
CA VAL A 13 28.52 11.99 -22.47
C VAL A 13 27.07 12.29 -22.10
N ALA A 14 26.21 12.59 -23.08
CA ALA A 14 24.79 12.87 -22.82
C ALA A 14 23.98 11.60 -22.45
N ALA A 15 24.42 10.40 -22.85
CA ALA A 15 23.71 9.16 -22.58
C ALA A 15 23.92 8.62 -21.15
N MET A 16 25.00 8.99 -20.47
CA MET A 16 25.28 8.51 -19.10
C MET A 16 24.66 9.38 -17.99
N LEU A 17 24.17 10.58 -18.30
CA LEU A 17 23.54 11.47 -17.32
C LEU A 17 22.02 11.25 -17.18
N ALA A 18 21.40 10.49 -18.09
CA ALA A 18 19.96 10.22 -18.05
C ALA A 18 19.58 9.05 -17.11
N THR A 19 20.51 8.17 -16.77
CA THR A 19 20.25 7.00 -15.90
C THR A 19 20.30 7.34 -14.40
N SER A 20 20.97 8.43 -14.01
CA SER A 20 21.11 8.80 -12.59
C SER A 20 19.85 9.44 -12.00
N VAL A 21 19.01 10.06 -12.85
CA VAL A 21 17.79 10.74 -12.38
C VAL A 21 16.67 9.74 -12.10
N LEU A 22 16.60 8.62 -12.84
CA LEU A 22 15.60 7.58 -12.57
C LEU A 22 15.90 6.81 -11.27
N ALA A 23 17.18 6.60 -10.93
CA ALA A 23 17.57 5.92 -9.69
C ALA A 23 17.25 6.76 -8.43
N ALA A 24 17.27 8.09 -8.53
CA ALA A 24 16.92 8.97 -7.42
C ALA A 24 15.41 8.95 -7.10
N VAL A 25 14.56 8.71 -8.11
CA VAL A 25 13.10 8.57 -7.88
C VAL A 25 12.78 7.25 -7.16
N SER A 26 13.50 6.17 -7.47
CA SER A 26 13.32 4.87 -6.80
C SER A 26 13.64 4.87 -5.31
N MET A 27 14.48 5.81 -4.84
CA MET A 27 14.82 5.96 -3.41
C MET A 27 13.89 6.92 -2.66
N LEU A 28 13.21 7.84 -3.35
CA LEU A 28 12.16 8.67 -2.75
C LEU A 28 10.81 7.93 -2.64
N LEU A 29 10.56 6.95 -3.50
CA LEU A 29 9.46 6.00 -3.35
C LEU A 29 9.91 4.84 -2.47
N GLY A 30 10.22 5.12 -1.20
CA GLY A 30 10.35 4.07 -0.19
C GLY A 30 9.12 3.18 -0.25
N GLY A 31 9.23 2.09 -1.00
CA GLY A 31 8.12 1.22 -1.29
C GLY A 31 7.59 0.73 0.06
N PRO A 32 6.26 0.78 0.30
CA PRO A 32 5.71 0.19 1.50
C PRO A 32 6.27 -1.24 1.59
N ALA A 33 6.76 -1.62 2.78
CA ALA A 33 7.19 -2.98 3.03
C ALA A 33 6.14 -3.92 2.42
N ALA A 34 6.59 -4.85 1.56
CA ALA A 34 5.70 -5.66 0.75
C ALA A 34 4.64 -6.29 1.65
N VAL A 35 3.38 -5.87 1.45
CA VAL A 35 2.27 -6.36 2.24
C VAL A 35 2.03 -7.80 1.84
N ASP A 36 2.02 -8.70 2.83
CA ASP A 36 1.65 -10.09 2.59
C ASP A 36 0.14 -10.17 2.38
N ILE A 37 -0.26 -10.36 1.12
CA ILE A 37 -1.65 -10.42 0.69
C ILE A 37 -1.90 -11.85 0.18
N PRO A 38 -2.87 -12.58 0.76
CA PRO A 38 -3.25 -13.89 0.28
C PRO A 38 -3.58 -13.88 -1.22
N ASP A 39 -3.23 -14.94 -1.94
CA ASP A 39 -3.43 -15.01 -3.39
C ASP A 39 -4.90 -14.92 -3.81
N GLU A 40 -5.80 -15.42 -2.95
CA GLU A 40 -7.24 -15.48 -3.21
C GLU A 40 -8.01 -14.58 -2.23
N GLY A 41 -8.98 -13.83 -2.78
CA GLY A 41 -9.96 -13.05 -2.03
C GLY A 41 -11.29 -13.80 -1.85
N PRO A 42 -12.32 -13.17 -1.26
CA PRO A 42 -12.35 -11.79 -0.80
C PRO A 42 -11.43 -11.53 0.40
N TRP A 43 -10.93 -10.30 0.53
CA TRP A 43 -9.97 -9.93 1.57
C TRP A 43 -10.56 -9.05 2.65
N ALA A 44 -9.91 -9.04 3.81
CA ALA A 44 -10.13 -8.07 4.85
C ALA A 44 -8.79 -7.59 5.43
N VAL A 45 -8.76 -6.33 5.84
CA VAL A 45 -7.64 -5.74 6.58
C VAL A 45 -8.01 -5.76 8.06
N TYR A 46 -7.17 -6.41 8.86
CA TYR A 46 -7.36 -6.56 10.30
C TYR A 46 -6.35 -5.72 11.06
N VAL A 47 -6.81 -5.15 12.18
CA VAL A 47 -5.98 -4.43 13.13
C VAL A 47 -6.05 -5.15 14.48
N SER A 48 -4.89 -5.34 15.10
CA SER A 48 -4.78 -5.77 16.50
C SER A 48 -3.87 -4.83 17.28
N GLY A 49 -4.30 -4.41 18.46
CA GLY A 49 -3.68 -3.31 19.21
C GLY A 49 -4.52 -2.05 19.07
N ASP A 50 -4.00 -0.89 19.45
CA ASP A 50 -4.78 0.36 19.38
C ASP A 50 -5.24 0.65 17.93
N ALA A 51 -6.53 0.50 17.69
CA ALA A 51 -7.19 0.71 16.40
C ALA A 51 -7.83 2.10 16.31
N SER A 52 -7.58 2.98 17.29
CA SER A 52 -8.04 4.36 17.26
C SER A 52 -7.53 5.05 16.00
N GLY A 53 -8.42 5.75 15.30
CA GLY A 53 -8.08 6.46 14.04
C GLY A 53 -8.30 5.64 12.77
N ALA A 54 -8.31 4.31 12.83
CA ALA A 54 -8.50 3.46 11.64
C ALA A 54 -9.85 3.67 10.95
N GLY A 55 -10.88 4.10 11.70
CA GLY A 55 -12.25 4.27 11.20
C GLY A 55 -12.38 5.22 9.99
N ALA A 56 -11.46 6.16 9.80
CA ALA A 56 -11.46 7.03 8.62
C ALA A 56 -11.30 6.24 7.30
N CYS A 57 -10.63 5.09 7.34
CA CYS A 57 -10.39 4.23 6.19
C CYS A 57 -11.62 3.43 5.74
N ALA A 58 -12.70 3.42 6.52
CA ALA A 58 -13.97 2.81 6.12
C ALA A 58 -14.65 3.55 4.94
N SER A 59 -14.19 4.77 4.61
CA SER A 59 -14.70 5.54 3.48
C SER A 59 -14.06 5.17 2.14
N ASP A 60 -13.09 4.24 2.11
CA ASP A 60 -12.51 3.77 0.85
C ASP A 60 -13.57 3.02 0.03
N PRO A 61 -13.71 3.28 -1.29
CA PRO A 61 -14.74 2.67 -2.12
C PRO A 61 -14.65 1.14 -2.21
N ALA A 62 -13.50 0.54 -1.89
CA ALA A 62 -13.35 -0.91 -1.87
C ALA A 62 -13.83 -1.55 -0.56
N VAL A 63 -14.08 -0.78 0.51
CA VAL A 63 -14.55 -1.29 1.80
C VAL A 63 -16.07 -1.37 1.79
N VAL A 64 -16.60 -2.58 2.04
CA VAL A 64 -18.05 -2.82 2.10
C VAL A 64 -18.57 -2.85 3.53
N ASP A 65 -17.76 -3.33 4.47
CA ASP A 65 -18.09 -3.34 5.89
C ASP A 65 -16.87 -2.97 6.73
N ALA A 66 -17.10 -2.29 7.85
CA ALA A 66 -16.08 -1.99 8.84
C ALA A 66 -16.58 -2.32 10.25
N TYR A 67 -15.78 -3.08 10.98
CA TYR A 67 -16.06 -3.51 12.34
C TYR A 67 -14.98 -2.97 13.28
N THR A 68 -15.37 -2.54 14.47
CA THR A 68 -14.44 -2.07 15.49
C THR A 68 -14.88 -2.59 16.84
N SER A 69 -13.92 -2.93 17.69
CA SER A 69 -14.21 -3.44 19.03
C SER A 69 -14.71 -2.32 19.95
N LEU A 70 -15.59 -2.69 20.90
CA LEU A 70 -16.31 -1.73 21.75
C LEU A 70 -15.53 -1.28 23.00
N ASP A 71 -14.32 -1.79 23.21
CA ASP A 71 -13.40 -1.34 24.26
C ASP A 71 -12.84 0.06 23.97
N ALA A 72 -12.29 0.71 25.00
CA ALA A 72 -11.75 2.07 24.94
C ALA A 72 -10.29 2.10 25.45
N PRO A 73 -9.29 2.43 24.60
CA PRO A 73 -9.41 2.57 23.14
C PRO A 73 -9.78 1.23 22.48
N SER A 74 -10.35 1.27 21.28
CA SER A 74 -10.67 0.06 20.54
C SER A 74 -9.40 -0.71 20.20
N THR A 75 -9.30 -1.97 20.61
CA THR A 75 -8.11 -2.81 20.39
C THR A 75 -8.16 -3.69 19.13
N ARG A 76 -9.29 -3.69 18.42
CA ARG A 76 -9.44 -4.45 17.16
C ARG A 76 -10.29 -3.70 16.17
N ALA A 77 -9.93 -3.83 14.90
CA ALA A 77 -10.77 -3.41 13.78
C ALA A 77 -10.64 -4.39 12.61
N ALA A 78 -11.66 -4.46 11.78
CA ALA A 78 -11.66 -5.22 10.53
C ALA A 78 -12.33 -4.39 9.43
N PHE A 79 -11.70 -4.30 8.27
CA PHE A 79 -12.23 -3.64 7.07
C PHE A 79 -12.40 -4.72 6.01
N VAL A 80 -13.64 -5.10 5.72
CA VAL A 80 -13.97 -6.13 4.73
C VAL A 80 -14.05 -5.46 3.37
N LEU A 81 -13.32 -6.00 2.40
CA LEU A 81 -13.31 -5.48 1.04
C LEU A 81 -14.39 -6.15 0.17
N ALA A 82 -14.81 -5.45 -0.87
CA ALA A 82 -15.72 -5.96 -1.89
C ALA A 82 -15.18 -7.26 -2.52
N ALA A 83 -16.10 -8.13 -2.96
CA ALA A 83 -15.73 -9.42 -3.55
C ALA A 83 -14.93 -9.30 -4.86
N ASP A 84 -15.09 -8.19 -5.58
CA ASP A 84 -14.39 -7.84 -6.81
C ASP A 84 -13.21 -6.89 -6.58
N ALA A 85 -12.87 -6.57 -5.32
CA ALA A 85 -11.70 -5.77 -5.01
C ALA A 85 -10.45 -6.44 -5.58
N GLY A 86 -9.52 -5.62 -6.10
CA GLY A 86 -8.24 -6.09 -6.60
C GLY A 86 -7.12 -5.93 -5.56
N ARG A 87 -5.94 -6.48 -5.86
CA ARG A 87 -4.75 -6.36 -5.00
C ARG A 87 -4.38 -4.90 -4.71
N ALA A 88 -4.53 -4.01 -5.69
CA ALA A 88 -4.27 -2.57 -5.53
C ALA A 88 -5.24 -1.90 -4.53
N ASP A 89 -6.47 -2.40 -4.42
CA ASP A 89 -7.45 -1.92 -3.44
C ASP A 89 -7.05 -2.33 -2.03
N VAL A 90 -6.66 -3.59 -1.85
CA VAL A 90 -6.11 -4.12 -0.59
C VAL A 90 -4.91 -3.30 -0.13
N GLU A 91 -3.96 -3.05 -1.01
CA GLU A 91 -2.75 -2.27 -0.69
C GLU A 91 -3.10 -0.84 -0.28
N ARG A 92 -4.06 -0.20 -0.96
CA ARG A 92 -4.53 1.16 -0.64
C ARG A 92 -5.21 1.22 0.72
N VAL A 93 -6.13 0.29 1.01
CA VAL A 93 -6.82 0.21 2.31
C VAL A 93 -5.81 -0.10 3.42
N HIS A 94 -4.95 -1.09 3.22
CA HIS A 94 -3.88 -1.44 4.16
C HIS A 94 -2.98 -0.23 4.46
N ALA A 95 -2.57 0.52 3.44
CA ALA A 95 -1.76 1.72 3.61
C ALA A 95 -2.51 2.88 4.29
N CYS A 96 -3.83 2.99 4.10
CA CYS A 96 -4.66 3.92 4.87
C CYS A 96 -4.64 3.53 6.36
N VAL A 97 -4.98 2.28 6.65
CA VAL A 97 -5.11 1.77 8.03
C VAL A 97 -3.78 1.86 8.76
N THR A 98 -2.68 1.43 8.14
CA THR A 98 -1.33 1.48 8.71
C THR A 98 -0.90 2.90 9.09
N ARG A 99 -1.29 3.92 8.32
CA ARG A 99 -0.99 5.33 8.63
C ARG A 99 -1.90 5.93 9.69
N ALA A 100 -3.10 5.37 9.84
CA ALA A 100 -4.14 5.90 10.72
C ALA A 100 -4.03 5.39 12.16
N VAL A 101 -3.42 4.21 12.37
CA VAL A 101 -3.26 3.59 13.70
C VAL A 101 -1.98 4.06 14.42
N PRO A 102 -1.98 4.12 15.76
CA PRO A 102 -0.78 4.40 16.53
C PRO A 102 0.33 3.36 16.35
N ALA A 103 1.57 3.80 16.58
CA ALA A 103 2.72 2.90 16.61
C ALA A 103 2.52 1.80 17.67
N GLY A 104 2.80 0.55 17.30
CA GLY A 104 2.58 -0.63 18.15
C GLY A 104 1.31 -1.42 17.83
N ALA A 105 0.40 -0.86 17.03
CA ALA A 105 -0.67 -1.63 16.41
C ALA A 105 -0.09 -2.50 15.28
N THR A 106 -0.66 -3.70 15.11
CA THR A 106 -0.35 -4.61 14.01
C THR A 106 -1.48 -4.57 13.01
N VAL A 107 -1.13 -4.44 11.73
CA VAL A 107 -2.07 -4.45 10.60
C VAL A 107 -1.71 -5.64 9.72
N VAL A 108 -2.70 -6.48 9.40
CA VAL A 108 -2.51 -7.67 8.56
C VAL A 108 -3.63 -7.77 7.53
N VAL A 109 -3.33 -8.40 6.40
CA VAL A 109 -4.33 -8.77 5.41
C VAL A 109 -4.64 -10.25 5.57
N GLY A 110 -5.92 -10.60 5.57
CA GLY A 110 -6.37 -11.98 5.55
C GLY A 110 -7.54 -12.16 4.60
N THR A 111 -8.03 -13.39 4.47
CA THR A 111 -9.31 -13.64 3.80
C THR A 111 -10.44 -13.09 4.66
N ALA A 112 -11.45 -12.51 4.01
CA ALA A 112 -12.66 -12.08 4.69
C ALA A 112 -13.44 -13.32 5.17
N PRO A 113 -14.07 -13.25 6.36
CA PRO A 113 -15.01 -14.30 6.75
C PRO A 113 -16.16 -14.35 5.75
N ALA A 114 -16.64 -15.56 5.44
CA ALA A 114 -17.87 -15.70 4.67
C ALA A 114 -18.98 -14.90 5.35
N ALA A 115 -19.68 -14.05 4.59
CA ALA A 115 -20.82 -13.32 5.13
C ALA A 115 -21.81 -14.33 5.71
N PRO A 116 -22.31 -14.14 6.95
CA PRO A 116 -23.30 -15.03 7.51
C PRO A 116 -24.57 -14.99 6.65
N GLY A 117 -24.86 -16.08 5.92
CA GLY A 117 -26.11 -16.25 5.16
C GLY A 117 -25.98 -16.58 3.67
N ALA A 118 -24.82 -17.01 3.17
CA ALA A 118 -24.71 -17.66 1.86
C ALA A 118 -25.26 -19.10 1.87
#